data_AF-A0A914S8A6-F1
#
_entry.id   AF-A0A914S8A6-F1
#
_cell.length_a   1.000
_cell.length_b   1.000
_cell.length_c   1.000
_cell.angle_alpha   90.00
_cell.angle_beta   90.00
_cell.angle_gamma   90.00
#
_symmetry.space_group_name_H-M   'P 1'
#
loop_
_entity.id
_entity.type
_entity.pdbx_description
1 polymer ?
#
loop_
_entity_poly.entity_id
_entity_poly.type
_entity_poly.pdbx_seq_one_letter_code
_entity_poly.pdbx_strand_id
1 'polypeptide(L)'
;MSSLKGLRLLFEGGSRVVFRLSGTGSAGATIRLYVDSFIDASDKDRLNLPAQELLKPLVLVALNLCKMEQFTGRKQPTVIT
;
A
#
# COMPACT_ATOMS: atom_id res chain seq x y z
N MET A 1 22.58 10.87 8.31
CA MET A 1 22.13 9.58 7.74
C MET A 1 20.91 9.85 6.87
N SER A 2 20.96 9.47 5.60
CA SER A 2 19.83 9.59 4.68
C SER A 2 18.63 8.84 5.26
N SER A 3 17.57 9.56 5.64
CA SER A 3 16.33 8.92 6.07
C SER A 3 15.72 8.25 4.84
N LEU A 4 15.74 6.92 4.79
CA LEU A 4 14.97 6.17 3.79
C LEU A 4 13.49 6.50 4.00
N LYS A 5 12.97 7.52 3.29
CA LYS A 5 11.62 8.08 3.49
C LYS A 5 10.48 7.16 3.01
N GLY A 6 10.78 5.91 2.71
CA GLY A 6 9.86 4.91 2.17
C GLY A 6 10.09 4.65 0.68
N LEU A 7 9.75 3.43 0.26
CA LEU A 7 9.72 3.03 -1.15
C LEU A 7 8.40 3.50 -1.76
N ARG A 8 8.46 4.17 -2.91
CA ARG A 8 7.29 4.71 -3.61
C ARG A 8 7.20 4.10 -5.00
N LEU A 9 6.04 3.53 -5.33
CA LEU A 9 5.67 3.09 -6.67
C LEU A 9 4.66 4.12 -7.21
N LEU A 10 5.01 4.78 -8.30
CA LEU A 10 4.16 5.74 -8.99
C LEU A 10 3.69 5.09 -10.29
N PHE A 11 2.39 5.07 -10.51
CA PHE A 11 1.79 4.53 -11.74
C PHE A 11 1.46 5.67 -12.69
N GLU A 12 1.52 5.41 -13.99
CA GLU A 12 1.24 6.41 -15.04
C GLU A 12 -0.14 7.07 -14.88
N GLY A 13 -1.14 6.32 -14.41
CA GLY A 13 -2.49 6.82 -14.11
C GLY A 13 -2.62 7.64 -12.82
N GLY A 14 -1.53 8.14 -12.24
CA GLY A 14 -1.54 9.00 -11.04
C GLY A 14 -1.71 8.27 -9.70
N SER A 15 -2.04 6.99 -9.73
CA SER A 15 -2.12 6.13 -8.54
C SER A 15 -0.74 5.87 -7.95
N ARG A 16 -0.69 5.50 -6.67
CA ARG A 16 0.58 5.23 -5.97
C ARG A 16 0.46 4.23 -4.84
N VAL A 17 1.57 3.56 -4.59
CA VAL A 17 1.78 2.67 -3.45
C VAL A 17 3.03 3.11 -2.71
N VAL A 18 2.97 3.17 -1.37
CA VAL A 18 4.10 3.55 -0.54
C VAL A 18 4.33 2.51 0.56
N PHE A 19 5.55 2.01 0.65
CA PHE A 19 6.00 1.16 1.75
C PHE A 19 6.89 1.96 2.70
N ARG A 20 6.62 1.85 4.00
CA ARG A 20 7.49 2.38 5.05
C ARG A 20 7.79 1.30 6.06
N LEU A 21 9.08 1.11 6.35
CA LEU A 21 9.53 0.30 7.47
C LEU A 21 9.76 1.22 8.67
N SER A 22 9.26 0.84 9.84
CA SER A 22 9.38 1.62 11.07
C SER A 22 9.57 0.73 12.28
N GLY A 23 10.14 1.30 13.35
CA GLY A 23 10.24 0.66 14.65
C GLY A 23 11.09 -0.61 14.65
N THR A 24 12.27 -0.59 14.03
CA THR A 24 13.24 -1.70 14.05
C THR A 24 13.96 -1.72 15.40
N GLY A 25 13.40 -2.44 16.37
CA GLY A 25 13.95 -2.58 17.72
C GLY A 25 13.72 -3.97 18.29
N SER A 26 13.91 -4.16 19.59
CA SER A 26 13.70 -5.46 20.25
C SER A 26 12.28 -6.02 20.12
N ALA A 27 11.28 -5.13 19.92
CA ALA A 27 9.88 -5.50 19.73
C ALA A 27 9.52 -5.92 18.29
N GLY A 28 10.50 -5.99 17.38
CA GLY A 28 10.29 -6.34 15.98
C GLY A 28 10.36 -5.13 15.06
N ALA A 29 9.60 -5.15 13.97
CA ALA A 29 9.49 -4.05 13.02
C ALA A 29 8.06 -3.98 12.45
N THR A 30 7.63 -2.78 12.07
CA THR A 30 6.32 -2.53 11.45
C THR A 30 6.50 -2.08 10.01
N ILE A 31 5.92 -2.84 9.08
CA ILE A 31 5.74 -2.42 7.69
C ILE A 31 4.39 -1.71 7.56
N ARG A 32 4.39 -0.51 7.00
CA ARG A 32 3.18 0.25 6.65
C ARG A 32 3.06 0.31 5.13
N LEU A 33 1.93 -0.15 4.62
CA LEU A 33 1.54 -0.09 3.22
C LEU A 33 0.45 0.97 3.06
N TYR A 34 0.74 2.01 2.28
CA TYR A 34 -0.23 3.02 1.88
C TYR A 34 -0.57 2.81 0.41
N VAL A 35 -1.85 2.85 0.08
CA VAL A 35 -2.35 2.67 -1.29
C VAL A 35 -3.30 3.82 -1.60
N ASP A 36 -3.08 4.46 -2.74
CA ASP A 36 -3.87 5.59 -3.23
C ASP A 36 -4.20 5.34 -4.70
N SER A 37 -5.49 5.20 -5.02
CA SER A 37 -5.98 5.05 -6.39
C SER A 37 -6.51 6.38 -6.87
N PHE A 38 -5.85 6.96 -7.88
CA PHE A 38 -6.37 8.15 -8.54
C PHE A 38 -7.58 7.78 -9.39
N ILE A 39 -8.65 8.55 -9.25
CA ILE A 39 -9.86 8.48 -10.07
C ILE A 39 -10.13 9.90 -10.58
N ASP A 40 -10.39 10.02 -11.87
CA ASP A 40 -10.72 11.31 -12.46
C ASP A 40 -12.03 11.86 -11.88
N ALA A 41 -12.09 13.18 -11.65
CA ALA A 41 -13.24 13.83 -11.03
C ALA A 41 -14.54 13.71 -11.87
N SER A 42 -14.41 13.43 -13.17
CA SER A 42 -15.52 13.18 -14.08
C SER A 42 -16.17 11.81 -13.90
N ASP A 43 -15.44 10.83 -13.36
CA ASP A 43 -15.91 9.45 -13.18
C ASP A 43 -16.65 9.29 -11.84
N LYS A 44 -17.87 9.84 -11.80
CA LYS A 44 -18.71 9.85 -10.59
C LYS A 44 -19.08 8.46 -10.11
N ASP A 45 -19.25 7.51 -11.01
CA ASP A 45 -19.64 6.15 -10.66
C ASP A 45 -18.53 5.47 -9.86
N ARG A 46 -17.29 5.56 -10.33
CA ARG A 46 -16.16 4.98 -9.59
C ARG A 46 -15.85 5.72 -8.31
N LEU A 47 -16.00 7.05 -8.26
CA LEU A 47 -15.77 7.81 -7.03
C LEU A 47 -16.72 7.43 -5.88
N ASN A 48 -17.89 6.90 -6.19
CA ASN A 48 -18.87 6.45 -5.20
C ASN A 48 -18.72 4.98 -4.80
N LEU A 49 -17.80 4.23 -5.43
CA LEU A 49 -17.55 2.85 -5.05
C LEU A 49 -16.86 2.76 -3.69
N PRO A 50 -17.08 1.67 -2.94
CA PRO A 50 -16.37 1.43 -1.68
C PRO A 50 -14.85 1.45 -1.87
N ALA A 51 -14.13 2.11 -0.96
CA ALA A 51 -12.67 2.22 -1.03
C ALA A 51 -11.97 0.85 -1.11
N GLN A 52 -12.49 -0.16 -0.42
CA GLN A 52 -11.94 -1.52 -0.47
C GLN A 52 -11.99 -2.12 -1.87
N GLU A 53 -13.05 -1.84 -2.65
CA GLU A 53 -13.18 -2.33 -4.02
C GLU A 53 -12.22 -1.59 -4.96
N LEU A 54 -12.16 -0.26 -4.85
CA LEU A 54 -11.28 0.58 -5.67
C LEU A 54 -9.80 0.30 -5.43
N LEU A 55 -9.40 0.09 -4.18
CA LEU A 55 -7.99 -0.08 -3.80
C LEU A 55 -7.50 -1.52 -3.99
N LYS A 56 -8.41 -2.51 -4.02
CA LYS A 56 -8.08 -3.95 -4.08
C LYS A 56 -7.07 -4.30 -5.19
N PRO A 57 -7.21 -3.82 -6.45
CA PRO A 57 -6.24 -4.15 -7.50
C PRO A 57 -4.82 -3.70 -7.15
N LEU A 58 -4.66 -2.46 -6.66
CA LEU A 58 -3.36 -1.92 -6.28
C LEU A 58 -2.78 -2.61 -5.04
N VAL A 59 -3.62 -2.95 -4.06
CA VAL A 59 -3.21 -3.74 -2.89
C VAL A 59 -2.64 -5.08 -3.33
N LEU A 60 -3.32 -5.81 -4.23
CA LEU A 60 -2.84 -7.11 -4.72
C LEU A 60 -1.52 -6.99 -5.47
N VAL A 61 -1.38 -5.99 -6.35
CA VAL A 61 -0.10 -5.71 -7.03
C VAL A 61 1.01 -5.42 -6.02
N ALA A 62 0.75 -4.58 -5.02
CA ALA A 62 1.72 -4.23 -3.98
C ALA A 62 2.18 -5.46 -3.18
N LEU A 63 1.23 -6.30 -2.73
CA LEU A 63 1.51 -7.51 -1.95
C LEU A 63 2.34 -8.53 -2.76
N ASN A 64 1.99 -8.72 -4.03
CA ASN A 64 2.72 -9.63 -4.93
C ASN A 64 4.14 -9.13 -5.22
N LEU A 65 4.28 -7.83 -5.51
CA LEU A 65 5.57 -7.24 -5.89
C LEU A 65 6.58 -7.30 -4.74
N CYS A 66 6.14 -7.02 -3.52
CA CYS A 66 7.01 -7.12 -2.33
C CYS A 66 7.10 -8.53 -1.74
N LYS A 67 6.32 -9.49 -2.25
CA LYS A 67 6.21 -10.87 -1.75
C LYS A 67 5.96 -10.90 -0.23
N MET A 68 4.97 -10.12 0.22
CA MET A 68 4.73 -9.85 1.65
C MET A 68 4.60 -11.12 2.48
N GLU A 69 3.77 -12.07 2.06
CA GLU A 69 3.56 -13.32 2.78
C GLU A 69 4.83 -14.18 2.81
N GLN A 70 5.57 -14.26 1.70
CA GLN A 70 6.81 -15.05 1.63
C GLN A 70 7.87 -14.56 2.62
N PHE A 71 8.05 -13.24 2.76
CA PHE A 71 9.10 -12.69 3.63
C PHE A 71 8.66 -12.47 5.08
N THR A 72 7.37 -12.31 5.35
CA THR A 72 6.87 -11.98 6.69
C THR A 72 6.02 -13.08 7.34
N GLY A 73 5.58 -14.07 6.56
CA GLY A 73 4.59 -15.07 6.98
C GLY A 73 3.18 -14.51 7.22
N ARG A 74 2.93 -13.22 6.95
CA ARG A 74 1.65 -12.57 7.22
C ARG A 74 0.68 -12.76 6.05
N LYS A 75 -0.47 -13.38 6.33
CA LYS A 75 -1.59 -13.55 5.39
C LYS A 75 -2.53 -12.34 5.32
N GLN A 76 -2.54 -11.52 6.37
CA GLN A 76 -3.40 -10.35 6.48
C GLN A 76 -2.70 -9.24 7.29
N PRO A 77 -3.05 -7.96 7.06
CA PRO A 77 -2.54 -6.86 7.87
C PRO A 77 -3.05 -6.97 9.31
N THR A 78 -2.27 -6.44 10.26
CA THR A 78 -2.68 -6.36 11.66
C THR A 78 -3.71 -5.25 11.89
N VAL A 79 -3.66 -4.17 11.11
CA VAL A 79 -4.57 -3.02 11.18
C VAL A 79 -4.85 -2.52 9.77
N ILE A 80 -6.11 -2.14 9.49
CA ILE A 80 -6.55 -1.43 8.28
C ILE A 80 -7.18 -0.11 8.75
N THR A 81 -6.97 0.97 7.98
CA THR A 81 -7.55 2.29 8.21
C THR A 81 -8.07 2.83 6.89
#